data_AF-A0A0F9FR17-F1
#
_entry.id   AF-A0A0F9FR17-F1
#
_cell.length_a   1.000
_cell.length_b   1.000
_cell.length_c   1.000
_cell.angle_alpha   90.00
_cell.angle_beta   90.00
_cell.angle_gamma   90.00
#
_symmetry.space_group_name_H-M   'P 1'
#
loop_
_entity.id
_entity.type
_entity.pdbx_description
1 polymer ?
#
loop_
_entity_poly.entity_id
_entity_poly.type
_entity_poly.pdbx_seq_one_letter_code
_entity_poly.pdbx_strand_id
1 'polypeptide(L)'
;MSETWLPGVEILPMPPWKRGYWGFLDRTLDQIEGEVKHSAEGPWSALIGELMTPKLKSWTFSIRNDGHIAQHAPLEAITWHCGVMGDMDTETELVGNVTLVGEEYEGKGVDGMLTTAQVEASYYISDQVQIFTPNSYGSHKAELEVNLWEHGWISNTTCPNDRVDWPAHLAYLNREEDMTDGQWKAIETGLRQIVEGLHLEKGGDLPSQVGIPFEESTWGRIQALSDKMDFLADKLAAIGGSGCHNHSEED
;
A
#
# COMPACT_ATOMS: atom_id res chain seq x y z
N MET A 1 -14.85 -4.97 14.78
CA MET A 1 -14.63 -4.29 13.50
C MET A 1 -14.30 -5.36 12.46
N SER A 2 -14.49 -5.11 11.16
CA SER A 2 -13.97 -6.05 10.16
C SER A 2 -12.45 -6.04 10.22
N GLU A 3 -11.84 -7.20 10.01
CA GLU A 3 -10.38 -7.31 9.93
C GLU A 3 -9.94 -7.14 8.47
N THR A 4 -9.04 -6.21 8.21
CA THR A 4 -8.53 -5.94 6.86
C THR A 4 -7.25 -6.71 6.61
N TRP A 5 -7.37 -7.74 5.77
CA TRP A 5 -6.27 -8.52 5.23
C TRP A 5 -6.09 -8.18 3.75
N LEU A 6 -4.87 -7.89 3.33
CA LEU A 6 -4.59 -7.52 1.95
C LEU A 6 -4.91 -8.69 1.00
N PRO A 7 -5.43 -8.43 -0.21
CA PRO A 7 -5.63 -9.49 -1.18
C PRO A 7 -4.28 -10.09 -1.62
N GLY A 8 -4.26 -11.35 -2.04
CA GLY A 8 -3.07 -11.94 -2.68
C GLY A 8 -1.83 -12.19 -1.80
N VAL A 9 -1.85 -11.83 -0.51
CA VAL A 9 -0.76 -12.13 0.44
C VAL A 9 -1.05 -13.40 1.24
N GLU A 10 0.00 -14.08 1.71
CA GLU A 10 -0.17 -15.21 2.65
C GLU A 10 -0.65 -14.67 4.00
N ILE A 11 -1.71 -15.25 4.56
CA ILE A 11 -2.13 -14.98 5.93
C ILE A 11 -1.39 -15.96 6.85
N LEU A 12 -0.45 -15.45 7.64
CA LEU A 12 0.32 -16.21 8.62
C LEU A 12 0.16 -15.57 9.99
N PRO A 13 -0.95 -15.83 10.71
CA PRO A 13 -1.33 -15.03 11.86
C PRO A 13 -0.35 -15.19 13.02
N MET A 14 0.02 -14.07 13.64
CA MET A 14 0.77 -14.06 14.90
C MET A 14 -0.11 -14.50 16.08
N PRO A 15 0.46 -14.81 17.26
CA PRO A 15 -0.33 -15.05 18.46
C PRO A 15 -1.25 -13.86 18.79
N PRO A 16 -2.55 -14.06 19.07
CA PRO A 16 -3.51 -12.97 19.25
C PRO A 16 -3.19 -11.98 20.38
N TRP A 17 -2.32 -12.36 21.31
CA TRP A 17 -1.87 -11.52 22.43
C TRP A 17 -0.71 -10.57 22.08
N LYS A 18 -0.11 -10.70 20.89
CA LYS A 18 1.00 -9.86 20.41
C LYS A 18 0.54 -8.59 19.70
N ARG A 19 -0.48 -7.93 20.23
CA ARG A 19 -0.99 -6.66 19.70
C ARG A 19 -1.58 -5.80 20.78
N GLY A 20 -1.67 -4.51 20.46
CA GLY A 20 -2.39 -3.53 21.25
C GLY A 20 -1.69 -3.16 22.55
N TYR A 21 -2.32 -2.24 23.25
CA TYR A 21 -1.94 -1.76 24.57
C TYR A 21 -3.13 -1.91 25.53
N TRP A 22 -2.87 -1.78 26.83
CA TRP A 22 -3.93 -1.85 27.83
C TRP A 22 -5.01 -0.78 27.58
N GLY A 23 -6.24 -1.21 27.35
CA GLY A 23 -7.37 -0.31 27.03
C GLY A 23 -7.42 0.17 25.58
N PHE A 24 -6.48 -0.25 24.73
CA PHE A 24 -6.35 0.19 23.34
C PHE A 24 -5.80 -0.93 22.46
N LEU A 25 -6.67 -1.85 22.04
CA LEU A 25 -6.26 -3.11 21.39
C LEU A 25 -6.01 -2.97 19.88
N ASP A 26 -6.80 -2.13 19.21
CA ASP A 26 -6.84 -1.96 17.77
C ASP A 26 -7.02 -0.46 17.44
N ARG A 27 -6.75 -0.10 16.19
CA ARG A 27 -6.96 1.22 15.58
C ARG A 27 -7.95 1.11 14.41
N THR A 28 -8.47 2.24 13.94
CA THR A 28 -9.23 2.29 12.67
C THR A 28 -8.27 2.48 11.49
N LEU A 29 -8.73 2.19 10.27
CA LEU A 29 -7.96 2.44 9.05
C LEU A 29 -7.59 3.93 8.90
N ASP A 30 -8.48 4.85 9.28
CA ASP A 30 -8.22 6.30 9.24
C ASP A 30 -7.14 6.76 10.25
N GLN A 31 -6.73 5.89 11.19
CA GLN A 31 -5.64 6.17 12.13
C GLN A 31 -4.28 5.67 11.61
N ILE A 32 -4.25 4.99 10.46
CA ILE A 32 -3.01 4.59 9.81
C ILE A 32 -2.52 5.75 8.97
N GLU A 33 -1.35 6.28 9.32
CA GLU A 33 -0.75 7.48 8.73
C GLU A 33 0.43 7.16 7.81
N GLY A 34 0.92 5.91 7.82
CA GLY A 34 2.06 5.52 7.01
C GLY A 34 2.64 4.16 7.36
N GLU A 35 3.91 3.98 6.99
CA GLU A 35 4.61 2.71 7.05
C GLU A 35 6.02 2.86 7.62
N VAL A 36 6.49 1.82 8.30
CA VAL A 36 7.88 1.69 8.77
C VAL A 36 8.52 0.46 8.17
N LYS A 37 9.67 0.69 7.55
CA LYS A 37 10.46 -0.31 6.88
C LYS A 37 11.55 -0.83 7.83
N HIS A 38 11.60 -2.14 8.01
CA HIS A 38 12.51 -2.86 8.90
C HIS A 38 13.30 -3.92 8.17
N SER A 39 14.52 -4.17 8.62
CA SER A 39 15.38 -5.25 8.17
C SER A 39 15.44 -6.33 9.24
N ALA A 40 14.85 -7.48 8.95
CA ALA A 40 15.02 -8.66 9.77
C ALA A 40 16.40 -9.29 9.51
N GLU A 41 17.24 -9.33 10.54
CA GLU A 41 18.50 -10.06 10.47
C GLU A 41 18.25 -11.57 10.58
N GLY A 42 18.44 -12.30 9.49
CA GLY A 42 18.41 -13.75 9.45
C GLY A 42 17.49 -14.35 8.38
N PRO A 43 17.40 -15.69 8.35
CA PRO A 43 16.55 -16.40 7.39
C PRO A 43 15.06 -16.28 7.76
N TRP A 44 14.19 -16.50 6.78
CA TRP A 44 12.73 -16.47 6.90
C TRP A 44 12.22 -17.28 8.10
N SER A 45 12.75 -18.48 8.33
CA SER A 45 12.36 -19.31 9.46
C SER A 45 12.67 -18.68 10.82
N ALA A 46 13.76 -17.91 10.92
CA ALA A 46 14.11 -17.19 12.15
C ALA A 46 13.20 -15.97 12.34
N LEU A 47 12.92 -15.22 11.26
CA LEU A 47 11.98 -14.09 11.28
C LEU A 47 10.60 -14.54 11.78
N ILE A 48 10.01 -15.56 11.14
CA ILE A 48 8.73 -16.12 11.55
C ILE A 48 8.81 -16.75 12.95
N GLY A 49 9.90 -17.45 13.26
CA GLY A 49 10.11 -18.05 14.58
C GLY A 49 10.11 -17.01 15.70
N GLU A 50 10.70 -15.84 15.47
CA GLU A 50 10.76 -14.74 16.43
C GLU A 50 9.37 -14.15 16.72
N LEU A 51 8.50 -14.06 15.70
CA LEU A 51 7.11 -13.65 15.87
C LEU A 51 6.34 -14.58 16.83
N MET A 52 6.76 -15.84 16.96
CA MET A 52 6.12 -16.83 17.84
C MET A 52 6.71 -16.87 19.27
N THR A 53 7.78 -16.11 19.56
CA THR A 53 8.40 -16.12 20.90
C THR A 53 7.58 -15.33 21.92
N PRO A 54 7.81 -15.50 23.24
CA PRO A 54 7.18 -14.65 24.27
C PRO A 54 7.63 -13.18 24.27
N LYS A 55 8.58 -12.78 23.42
CA LYS A 55 9.08 -11.40 23.39
C LYS A 55 7.98 -10.44 22.92
N LEU A 56 7.95 -9.24 23.50
CA LEU A 56 6.98 -8.19 23.18
C LEU A 56 7.38 -7.45 21.90
N LYS A 57 7.42 -8.19 20.79
CA LYS A 57 7.60 -7.65 19.44
C LYS A 57 6.73 -8.38 18.45
N SER A 58 6.20 -7.63 17.50
CA SER A 58 5.34 -8.06 16.40
C SER A 58 5.32 -7.00 15.32
N TRP A 59 4.93 -7.38 14.10
CA TRP A 59 4.86 -6.49 12.95
C TRP A 59 3.75 -6.97 12.02
N THR A 60 3.36 -6.12 11.06
CA THR A 60 2.21 -6.41 10.19
C THR A 60 2.59 -7.35 9.04
N PHE A 61 3.73 -7.13 8.38
CA PHE A 61 4.14 -7.86 7.19
C PHE A 61 5.57 -8.38 7.28
N SER A 62 5.81 -9.63 6.84
CA SER A 62 7.15 -10.12 6.51
C SER A 62 7.31 -10.27 5.00
N ILE A 63 8.48 -9.91 4.47
CA ILE A 63 8.78 -9.97 3.04
C ILE A 63 10.05 -10.80 2.83
N ARG A 64 9.90 -11.96 2.20
CA ARG A 64 10.99 -12.91 1.92
C ARG A 64 11.86 -12.42 0.76
N ASN A 65 13.09 -12.93 0.65
CA ASN A 65 14.03 -12.58 -0.43
C ASN A 65 13.51 -12.83 -1.86
N ASP A 66 12.48 -13.67 -2.04
CA ASP A 66 11.84 -13.92 -3.33
C ASP A 66 10.56 -13.10 -3.56
N GLY A 67 10.30 -12.09 -2.72
CA GLY A 67 9.13 -11.21 -2.81
C GLY A 67 7.85 -11.82 -2.22
N HIS A 68 7.93 -13.00 -1.61
CA HIS A 68 6.78 -13.58 -0.90
C HIS A 68 6.38 -12.71 0.30
N ILE A 69 5.10 -12.31 0.34
CA ILE A 69 4.53 -11.48 1.42
C ILE A 69 3.71 -12.37 2.35
N ALA A 70 4.00 -12.29 3.64
CA ALA A 70 3.13 -12.82 4.69
C ALA A 70 2.60 -11.67 5.56
N GLN A 71 1.27 -11.60 5.73
CA GLN A 71 0.62 -10.70 6.68
C GLN A 71 0.31 -11.46 7.98
N HIS A 72 0.64 -10.84 9.11
CA HIS A 72 0.56 -11.46 10.44
C HIS A 72 -0.57 -10.92 11.30
N ALA A 73 -1.03 -9.72 11.00
CA ALA A 73 -2.10 -9.04 11.70
C ALA A 73 -2.94 -8.23 10.69
N PRO A 74 -4.26 -8.07 10.91
CA PRO A 74 -5.04 -7.16 10.08
C PRO A 74 -4.55 -5.72 10.26
N LEU A 75 -4.81 -4.84 9.30
CA LEU A 75 -4.30 -3.45 9.33
C LEU A 75 -4.71 -2.67 10.59
N GLU A 76 -5.88 -2.99 11.14
CA GLU A 76 -6.42 -2.43 12.38
C GLU A 76 -5.67 -2.88 13.63
N ALA A 77 -4.88 -3.95 13.58
CA ALA A 77 -4.12 -4.40 14.73
C ALA A 77 -2.89 -3.53 14.95
N ILE A 78 -2.71 -3.08 16.19
CA ILE A 78 -1.52 -2.33 16.61
C ILE A 78 -0.42 -3.35 16.94
N THR A 79 0.62 -3.41 16.12
CA THR A 79 1.77 -4.31 16.32
C THR A 79 2.91 -3.58 17.03
N TRP A 80 3.88 -4.30 17.59
CA TRP A 80 4.97 -3.75 18.40
C TRP A 80 6.30 -3.84 17.63
N HIS A 81 6.48 -2.98 16.62
CA HIS A 81 7.63 -2.99 15.70
C HIS A 81 8.54 -1.76 15.80
N CYS A 82 8.02 -0.61 16.23
CA CYS A 82 8.77 0.67 16.30
C CYS A 82 9.44 0.90 17.66
N GLY A 83 9.91 -0.13 18.35
CA GLY A 83 10.55 0.09 19.65
C GLY A 83 11.56 -0.96 20.07
N VAL A 84 12.42 -0.59 21.01
CA VAL A 84 13.46 -1.44 21.59
C VAL A 84 13.15 -1.70 23.06
N MET A 85 13.42 -2.92 23.52
CA MET A 85 13.35 -3.22 24.95
C MET A 85 14.39 -2.37 25.71
N GLY A 86 13.93 -1.32 26.40
CA GLY A 86 14.77 -0.40 27.17
C GLY A 86 15.00 0.96 26.54
N ASP A 87 14.30 1.30 25.45
CA ASP A 87 14.27 2.67 24.96
C ASP A 87 13.54 3.59 25.98
N MET A 88 14.05 4.82 26.12
CA MET A 88 13.51 5.83 27.03
C MET A 88 12.58 6.81 26.32
N ASP A 89 12.50 6.75 24.98
CA ASP A 89 11.57 7.57 24.19
C ASP A 89 10.29 6.79 23.84
N THR A 90 9.49 6.54 24.87
CA THR A 90 8.22 5.81 24.72
C THR A 90 7.20 6.53 23.82
N GLU A 91 7.37 7.84 23.56
CA GLU A 91 6.40 8.60 22.78
C GLU A 91 6.53 8.28 21.29
N THR A 92 7.75 8.31 20.74
CA THR A 92 7.98 8.06 19.32
C THR A 92 7.72 6.59 18.97
N GLU A 93 8.06 5.65 19.85
CA GLU A 93 7.75 4.23 19.68
C GLU A 93 6.23 3.97 19.72
N LEU A 94 5.52 4.62 20.66
CA LEU A 94 4.08 4.46 20.77
C LEU A 94 3.38 5.04 19.55
N VAL A 95 3.78 6.23 19.08
CA VAL A 95 3.26 6.83 17.86
C VAL A 95 3.51 5.90 16.68
N GLY A 96 4.75 5.43 16.49
CA GLY A 96 5.10 4.53 15.39
C GLY A 96 4.30 3.23 15.39
N ASN A 97 4.12 2.59 16.55
CA ASN A 97 3.29 1.38 16.66
C ASN A 97 1.81 1.66 16.42
N VAL A 98 1.30 2.80 16.90
CA VAL A 98 -0.12 3.14 16.85
C VAL A 98 -0.53 3.65 15.48
N THR A 99 0.28 4.43 14.76
CA THR A 99 -0.14 5.06 13.50
C THR A 99 0.49 4.43 12.27
N LEU A 100 1.54 3.61 12.40
CA LEU A 100 2.24 3.06 11.24
C LEU A 100 2.07 1.54 11.11
N VAL A 101 2.21 1.01 9.90
CA VAL A 101 2.31 -0.43 9.64
C VAL A 101 3.78 -0.85 9.52
N GLY A 102 4.14 -1.99 10.10
CA GLY A 102 5.52 -2.49 10.06
C GLY A 102 5.74 -3.53 8.96
N GLU A 103 6.76 -3.32 8.13
CA GLU A 103 7.28 -4.28 7.13
C GLU A 103 8.67 -4.78 7.52
N GLU A 104 8.83 -6.10 7.66
CA GLU A 104 10.11 -6.75 7.97
C GLU A 104 10.67 -7.50 6.76
N TYR A 105 11.81 -7.06 6.23
CA TYR A 105 12.48 -7.73 5.11
C TYR A 105 13.45 -8.79 5.61
N GLU A 106 13.27 -10.04 5.14
CA GLU A 106 14.28 -11.09 5.30
C GLU A 106 15.63 -10.63 4.72
N GLY A 107 16.74 -10.88 5.43
CA GLY A 107 18.05 -10.59 4.88
C GLY A 107 19.18 -10.66 5.88
N LYS A 108 20.38 -10.29 5.43
CA LYS A 108 21.58 -10.24 6.27
C LYS A 108 21.76 -8.85 6.86
N GLY A 109 20.80 -8.38 7.66
CA GLY A 109 20.93 -7.12 8.41
C GLY A 109 21.46 -5.96 7.56
N VAL A 110 22.35 -5.16 8.15
CA VAL A 110 23.00 -3.97 7.54
C VAL A 110 23.75 -4.22 6.22
N ASP A 111 23.94 -5.46 5.79
CA ASP A 111 24.68 -5.82 4.58
C ASP A 111 23.74 -6.14 3.41
N GLY A 112 23.54 -5.14 2.54
CA GLY A 112 23.04 -5.31 1.18
C GLY A 112 21.63 -4.75 0.93
N MET A 113 21.45 -4.17 -0.25
CA MET A 113 20.15 -3.65 -0.70
C MET A 113 19.07 -4.71 -0.69
N LEU A 114 17.81 -4.29 -0.58
CA LEU A 114 16.67 -5.18 -0.83
C LEU A 114 16.78 -5.81 -2.22
N THR A 115 16.34 -7.06 -2.34
CA THR A 115 16.21 -7.70 -3.66
C THR A 115 15.13 -7.00 -4.47
N THR A 116 15.20 -7.08 -5.80
CA THR A 116 14.15 -6.53 -6.68
C THR A 116 12.76 -7.06 -6.31
N ALA A 117 12.65 -8.35 -5.98
CA ALA A 117 11.39 -8.95 -5.58
C ALA A 117 10.85 -8.41 -4.23
N GLN A 118 11.73 -8.10 -3.28
CA GLN A 118 11.35 -7.43 -2.03
C GLN A 118 10.89 -5.99 -2.26
N VAL A 119 11.55 -5.27 -3.18
CA VAL A 119 11.15 -3.91 -3.56
C VAL A 119 9.75 -3.92 -4.19
N GLU A 120 9.51 -4.81 -5.16
CA GLU A 120 8.19 -4.96 -5.80
C GLU A 120 7.10 -5.37 -4.81
N ALA A 121 7.42 -6.25 -3.87
CA ALA A 121 6.51 -6.65 -2.79
C ALA A 121 6.17 -5.48 -1.86
N SER A 122 7.16 -4.63 -1.53
CA SER A 122 6.93 -3.45 -0.72
C SER A 122 6.07 -2.40 -1.44
N TYR A 123 6.31 -2.18 -2.74
CA TYR A 123 5.45 -1.35 -3.59
C TYR A 123 4.01 -1.81 -3.57
N TYR A 124 3.79 -3.12 -3.70
CA TYR A 124 2.47 -3.71 -3.61
C TYR A 124 1.80 -3.41 -2.27
N ILE A 125 2.51 -3.60 -1.15
CA ILE A 125 1.98 -3.30 0.19
C ILE A 125 1.61 -1.83 0.29
N SER A 126 2.52 -0.92 -0.08
CA SER A 126 2.27 0.53 -0.01
C SER A 126 1.06 0.97 -0.82
N ASP A 127 0.92 0.51 -2.07
CA ASP A 127 -0.27 0.76 -2.89
C ASP A 127 -1.55 0.24 -2.20
N GLN A 128 -1.52 -0.99 -1.67
CA GLN A 128 -2.70 -1.57 -1.02
C GLN A 128 -3.07 -0.84 0.27
N VAL A 129 -2.12 -0.52 1.14
CA VAL A 129 -2.40 0.19 2.39
C VAL A 129 -3.02 1.54 2.07
N GLN A 130 -2.45 2.32 1.13
CA GLN A 130 -3.04 3.60 0.69
C GLN A 130 -4.49 3.45 0.19
N ILE A 131 -4.79 2.40 -0.58
CA ILE A 131 -6.16 2.10 -1.06
C ILE A 131 -7.13 1.86 0.11
N PHE A 132 -6.68 1.14 1.15
CA PHE A 132 -7.52 0.85 2.32
C PHE A 132 -7.60 2.01 3.32
N THR A 133 -6.72 3.02 3.22
CA THR A 133 -6.66 4.17 4.12
C THR A 133 -6.83 5.49 3.36
N PRO A 134 -7.91 5.69 2.58
CA PRO A 134 -8.02 6.79 1.63
C PRO A 134 -8.20 8.17 2.28
N ASN A 135 -8.53 8.23 3.59
CA ASN A 135 -8.71 9.49 4.32
C ASN A 135 -7.51 9.87 5.20
N SER A 136 -6.47 9.03 5.21
CA SER A 136 -5.28 9.20 6.03
C SER A 136 -4.04 8.97 5.19
N TYR A 137 -3.38 7.81 5.25
CA TYR A 137 -2.15 7.59 4.49
C TYR A 137 -2.34 7.76 2.97
N GLY A 138 -3.43 7.24 2.40
CA GLY A 138 -3.73 7.35 0.97
C GLY A 138 -4.17 8.73 0.48
N SER A 139 -4.41 9.70 1.39
CA SER A 139 -4.75 11.07 1.00
C SER A 139 -3.53 12.00 0.89
N HIS A 140 -2.33 11.49 1.18
CA HIS A 140 -1.11 12.29 1.20
C HIS A 140 -0.09 11.75 0.22
N LYS A 141 0.69 12.67 -0.35
CA LYS A 141 1.88 12.33 -1.14
C LYS A 141 2.82 11.46 -0.31
N ALA A 142 3.47 10.46 -0.92
CA ALA A 142 4.50 9.69 -0.25
C ALA A 142 5.72 10.59 0.06
N GLU A 143 6.08 10.68 1.34
CA GLU A 143 7.12 11.56 1.85
C GLU A 143 7.87 10.91 3.03
N LEU A 144 9.21 10.97 2.96
CA LEU A 144 10.08 10.44 4.01
C LEU A 144 9.92 11.24 5.29
N GLU A 145 10.02 10.57 6.43
CA GLU A 145 9.89 11.20 7.75
C GLU A 145 8.53 11.93 7.94
N VAL A 146 7.52 11.50 7.17
CA VAL A 146 6.13 11.93 7.32
C VAL A 146 5.23 10.69 7.33
N ASN A 147 5.19 9.95 6.22
CA ASN A 147 4.39 8.73 6.08
C ASN A 147 5.19 7.51 5.62
N LEU A 148 6.47 7.69 5.29
CA LEU A 148 7.41 6.61 5.03
C LEU A 148 8.63 6.77 5.93
N TRP A 149 8.93 5.71 6.68
CA TRP A 149 9.98 5.77 7.68
C TRP A 149 10.90 4.55 7.61
N GLU A 150 12.16 4.78 7.88
CA GLU A 150 13.05 3.76 8.42
C GLU A 150 12.88 3.67 9.93
N HIS A 151 12.99 2.46 10.49
CA HIS A 151 12.94 2.28 11.93
C HIS A 151 14.01 3.11 12.67
N GLY A 152 15.21 3.25 12.10
CA GLY A 152 16.31 4.05 12.65
C GLY A 152 16.07 5.56 12.65
N TRP A 153 15.04 6.05 11.96
CA TRP A 153 14.61 7.44 12.03
C TRP A 153 13.65 7.69 13.21
N ILE A 154 13.01 6.63 13.72
CA ILE A 154 11.99 6.67 14.78
C ILE A 154 12.59 6.24 16.13
N SER A 155 13.48 5.24 16.12
CA SER A 155 14.03 4.63 17.33
C SER A 155 15.54 4.49 17.20
N ASN A 156 16.24 4.36 18.33
CA ASN A 156 17.71 4.22 18.33
C ASN A 156 18.14 2.80 17.89
N THR A 157 18.03 2.53 16.60
CA THR A 157 18.39 1.28 15.94
C THR A 157 19.11 1.57 14.63
N THR A 158 19.96 0.65 14.19
CA THR A 158 20.57 0.73 12.86
C THR A 158 19.63 0.20 11.77
N CYS A 159 18.47 -0.37 12.12
CA CYS A 159 17.54 -0.97 11.17
C CYS A 159 16.77 0.11 10.37
N PRO A 160 16.56 0.00 9.04
CA PRO A 160 17.08 -1.00 8.12
C PRO A 160 18.48 -0.67 7.55
N ASN A 161 19.06 0.51 7.85
CA ASN A 161 20.41 0.95 7.44
C ASN A 161 20.54 1.26 5.95
N ASP A 162 19.70 2.15 5.40
CA ASP A 162 19.75 2.58 3.99
C ASP A 162 19.59 1.42 2.98
N ARG A 163 18.96 0.30 3.37
CA ARG A 163 18.68 -0.84 2.47
C ARG A 163 17.59 -0.55 1.45
N VAL A 164 16.75 0.43 1.74
CA VAL A 164 15.64 0.86 0.89
C VAL A 164 16.15 1.91 -0.09
N ASP A 165 15.98 1.67 -1.39
CA ASP A 165 16.20 2.70 -2.41
C ASP A 165 15.05 3.72 -2.35
N TRP A 166 15.14 4.65 -1.40
CA TRP A 166 14.11 5.67 -1.18
C TRP A 166 13.81 6.52 -2.41
N PRO A 167 14.79 7.00 -3.20
CA PRO A 167 14.51 7.68 -4.46
C PRO A 167 13.63 6.87 -5.40
N ALA A 168 13.91 5.58 -5.60
CA ALA A 168 13.08 4.71 -6.44
C ALA A 168 11.69 4.49 -5.83
N HIS A 169 11.62 4.32 -4.51
CA HIS A 169 10.38 4.10 -3.79
C HIS A 169 9.42 5.31 -3.87
N LEU A 170 9.93 6.52 -3.65
CA LEU A 170 9.16 7.76 -3.79
C LEU A 170 8.72 7.98 -5.23
N ALA A 171 9.59 7.72 -6.21
CA ALA A 171 9.25 7.84 -7.63
C ALA A 171 8.13 6.87 -8.03
N TYR A 172 8.12 5.65 -7.47
CA TYR A 172 7.04 4.70 -7.69
C TYR A 172 5.72 5.19 -7.08
N LEU A 173 5.69 5.57 -5.80
CA LEU A 173 4.44 5.92 -5.14
C LEU A 173 3.85 7.25 -5.64
N ASN A 174 4.68 8.19 -6.07
CA ASN A 174 4.24 9.49 -6.57
C ASN A 174 4.04 9.54 -8.10
N ARG A 175 4.11 8.39 -8.78
CA ARG A 175 4.08 8.27 -10.26
C ARG A 175 2.85 8.91 -10.93
N GLU A 176 1.69 8.94 -10.27
CA GLU A 176 0.47 9.52 -10.83
C GLU A 176 0.37 11.04 -10.64
N GLU A 177 0.99 11.57 -9.58
CA GLU A 177 1.07 13.03 -9.35
C GLU A 177 2.03 13.71 -10.33
N ASP A 178 3.06 13.00 -10.78
CA ASP A 178 4.03 13.49 -11.74
C ASP A 178 3.58 13.29 -13.20
N MET A 179 2.43 12.66 -13.43
CA MET A 179 1.83 12.58 -14.76
C MET A 179 1.24 13.93 -15.15
N THR A 180 1.86 14.56 -16.14
CA THR A 180 1.33 15.78 -16.75
C THR A 180 -0.06 15.54 -17.37
N ASP A 181 -0.89 16.58 -17.43
CA ASP A 181 -2.18 16.56 -18.16
C ASP A 181 -2.06 15.97 -19.58
N GLY A 182 -0.90 16.16 -20.22
CA GLY A 182 -0.61 15.61 -21.54
C GLY A 182 -0.45 14.08 -21.54
N GLN A 183 0.18 13.51 -20.52
CA GLN A 183 0.31 12.07 -20.36
C GLN A 183 -1.02 11.42 -20.01
N TRP A 184 -1.82 12.05 -19.15
CA TRP A 184 -3.19 11.62 -18.87
C TRP A 184 -4.07 11.61 -20.11
N LYS A 185 -4.07 12.70 -20.89
CA LYS A 185 -4.81 12.76 -22.16
C LYS A 185 -4.35 11.73 -23.18
N ALA A 186 -3.06 11.41 -23.22
CA ALA A 186 -2.54 10.39 -24.12
C ALA A 186 -3.04 8.98 -23.75
N ILE A 187 -3.08 8.65 -22.45
CA ILE A 187 -3.64 7.38 -21.96
C ILE A 187 -5.13 7.32 -22.19
N GLU A 188 -5.87 8.39 -21.88
CA GLU A 188 -7.31 8.48 -22.15
C GLU A 188 -7.61 8.27 -23.65
N THR A 189 -6.85 8.94 -24.52
CA THR A 189 -6.98 8.81 -25.98
C THR A 189 -6.68 7.38 -26.43
N GLY A 190 -5.61 6.76 -25.91
CA GLY A 190 -5.26 5.37 -26.24
C GLY A 190 -6.32 4.37 -25.78
N LEU A 191 -6.87 4.55 -24.58
CA LEU A 191 -7.95 3.69 -24.07
C LEU A 191 -9.24 3.89 -24.88
N ARG A 192 -9.61 5.12 -25.23
CA ARG A 192 -10.76 5.40 -26.12
C ARG A 192 -10.60 4.73 -27.47
N GLN A 193 -9.41 4.81 -28.08
CA GLN A 193 -9.12 4.14 -29.35
C GLN A 193 -9.22 2.61 -29.27
N ILE A 194 -8.80 2.01 -28.16
CA ILE A 194 -8.96 0.57 -27.92
C ILE A 194 -10.45 0.22 -27.79
N VAL A 195 -11.22 0.97 -27.02
CA VAL A 195 -12.67 0.75 -26.84
C VAL A 195 -13.45 0.95 -28.14
N GLU A 196 -13.09 1.95 -28.94
CA GLU A 196 -13.66 2.20 -30.27
C GLU A 196 -13.27 1.12 -31.28
N GLY A 197 -12.01 0.66 -31.26
CA GLY A 197 -11.53 -0.47 -32.05
C GLY A 197 -12.28 -1.77 -31.73
N LEU A 198 -12.53 -2.03 -30.43
CA LEU A 198 -13.36 -3.15 -29.97
C LEU A 198 -14.84 -2.99 -30.38
N HIS A 199 -15.34 -1.76 -30.48
CA HIS A 199 -16.69 -1.49 -31.01
C HIS A 199 -16.80 -1.73 -32.52
N LEU A 200 -15.73 -1.55 -33.29
CA LEU A 200 -15.71 -1.84 -34.73
C LEU A 200 -15.67 -3.36 -35.01
N GLU A 201 -15.20 -4.18 -34.09
CA GLU A 201 -15.26 -5.65 -34.19
C GLU A 201 -16.62 -6.27 -33.83
N LYS A 202 -17.60 -5.47 -33.36
CA LYS A 202 -19.00 -5.93 -33.10
C LYS A 202 -19.74 -6.45 -34.35
N GLY A 203 -19.10 -6.48 -35.53
CA GLY A 203 -19.64 -7.08 -36.75
C GLY A 203 -19.27 -8.55 -37.00
N GLY A 204 -18.43 -9.16 -36.16
CA GLY A 204 -18.04 -10.57 -36.29
C GLY A 204 -18.82 -11.49 -35.34
N ASP A 205 -19.70 -12.34 -35.87
CA ASP A 205 -20.31 -13.43 -35.13
C ASP A 205 -19.23 -14.37 -34.56
N LEU A 206 -18.93 -14.24 -33.25
CA LEU A 206 -18.15 -15.22 -32.50
C LEU A 206 -19.08 -16.16 -31.73
N PRO A 207 -18.69 -17.44 -31.57
CA PRO A 207 -19.58 -18.49 -31.12
C PRO A 207 -20.09 -18.19 -29.72
N SER A 208 -21.41 -18.19 -29.57
CA SER A 208 -22.06 -18.11 -28.26
C SER A 208 -21.48 -19.20 -27.36
N GLN A 209 -20.70 -18.79 -26.35
CA GLN A 209 -20.38 -19.67 -25.24
C GLN A 209 -21.65 -19.80 -24.39
N VAL A 210 -22.49 -20.75 -24.81
CA VAL A 210 -23.74 -21.09 -24.14
C VAL A 210 -23.44 -21.45 -22.68
N GLY A 211 -23.92 -20.63 -21.74
CA GLY A 211 -23.96 -20.96 -20.31
C GLY A 211 -23.13 -20.07 -19.37
N ILE A 212 -22.36 -19.09 -19.86
CA ILE A 212 -21.64 -18.15 -18.98
C ILE A 212 -22.51 -16.88 -18.78
N PRO A 213 -22.77 -16.46 -17.52
CA PRO A 213 -23.43 -15.18 -17.23
C PRO A 213 -22.72 -14.01 -17.93
N PHE A 214 -23.47 -13.02 -18.41
CA PHE A 214 -22.91 -11.91 -19.18
C PHE A 214 -21.81 -11.18 -18.40
N GLU A 215 -22.00 -10.94 -17.10
CA GLU A 215 -20.99 -10.28 -16.25
C GLU A 215 -19.67 -11.07 -16.16
N GLU A 216 -19.74 -12.39 -16.31
CA GLU A 216 -18.56 -13.27 -16.26
C GLU A 216 -17.88 -13.43 -17.62
N SER A 217 -18.59 -13.09 -18.70
CA SER A 217 -18.05 -13.09 -20.07
C SER A 217 -16.98 -12.02 -20.26
N THR A 218 -16.09 -12.21 -21.22
CA THR A 218 -15.10 -11.20 -21.62
C THR A 218 -15.76 -9.85 -21.94
N TRP A 219 -16.94 -9.86 -22.55
CA TRP A 219 -17.70 -8.64 -22.85
C TRP A 219 -18.29 -7.97 -21.62
N GLY A 220 -18.79 -8.72 -20.64
CA GLY A 220 -19.25 -8.15 -19.37
C GLY A 220 -18.11 -7.50 -18.60
N ARG A 221 -16.92 -8.09 -18.62
CA ARG A 221 -15.71 -7.50 -18.03
C ARG A 221 -15.26 -6.23 -18.75
N ILE A 222 -15.31 -6.21 -20.09
CA ILE A 222 -15.01 -5.02 -20.90
C ILE A 222 -16.04 -3.91 -20.64
N GLN A 223 -17.34 -4.25 -20.57
CA GLN A 223 -18.39 -3.27 -20.28
C GLN A 223 -18.23 -2.69 -18.87
N ALA A 224 -17.96 -3.53 -17.86
CA ALA A 224 -17.71 -3.07 -16.49
C ALA A 224 -16.47 -2.16 -16.38
N LEU A 225 -15.44 -2.39 -17.21
CA LEU A 225 -14.29 -1.51 -17.31
C LEU A 225 -14.66 -0.18 -17.99
N SER A 226 -15.46 -0.21 -19.06
CA SER A 226 -15.97 1.01 -19.71
C SER A 226 -16.81 1.86 -18.74
N ASP A 227 -17.73 1.24 -18.01
CA ASP A 227 -18.60 1.93 -17.05
C ASP A 227 -17.79 2.56 -15.90
N LYS A 228 -16.72 1.88 -15.46
CA LYS A 228 -15.77 2.43 -14.48
C LYS A 228 -14.98 3.60 -15.04
N MET A 229 -14.57 3.55 -16.31
CA MET A 229 -13.87 4.65 -16.96
C MET A 229 -14.75 5.89 -17.11
N ASP A 230 -16.01 5.72 -17.49
CA ASP A 230 -16.97 6.82 -17.60
C ASP A 230 -17.23 7.46 -16.21
N PHE A 231 -17.35 6.64 -15.17
CA PHE A 231 -17.45 7.13 -13.79
C PHE A 231 -16.23 7.97 -13.36
N LEU A 232 -15.02 7.54 -13.72
CA LEU A 232 -13.79 8.28 -13.43
C LEU A 232 -13.71 9.58 -14.23
N ALA A 233 -14.12 9.58 -15.50
CA ALA A 233 -14.16 10.77 -16.33
C ALA A 233 -15.14 11.82 -15.78
N ASP A 234 -16.32 11.41 -15.30
CA ASP A 234 -17.30 12.30 -14.66
C ASP A 234 -16.77 12.89 -13.35
N LYS A 235 -16.04 12.09 -12.56
CA LYS A 235 -15.38 12.56 -11.33
C LYS A 235 -14.29 13.60 -11.62
N LEU A 236 -13.49 13.39 -12.66
CA LEU A 236 -12.46 14.34 -13.08
C LEU A 236 -13.07 15.64 -13.62
N ALA A 237 -14.15 15.57 -14.38
CA ALA A 237 -14.89 16.75 -14.84
C ALA A 237 -15.47 17.58 -13.69
N ALA A 238 -15.94 16.92 -12.63
CA ALA A 238 -16.43 17.60 -11.42
C ALA A 238 -15.33 18.33 -10.65
N ILE A 239 -14.10 17.81 -10.67
CA ILE A 239 -12.93 18.46 -10.04
C ILE A 239 -12.47 19.68 -10.87
N GLY A 240 -12.45 19.57 -12.20
CA GLY A 240 -12.06 20.65 -13.10
C GLY A 240 -13.08 21.80 -13.23
N GLY A 241 -14.35 21.57 -12.92
CA GLY A 241 -15.42 22.56 -13.05
C GLY A 241 -15.53 23.57 -11.91
N SER A 242 -14.80 23.41 -10.80
CA SER A 242 -14.94 24.25 -9.61
C SER A 242 -13.99 25.47 -9.57
N GLY A 243 -13.22 25.72 -10.63
CA GLY A 243 -12.07 26.64 -10.60
C GLY A 243 -12.07 27.75 -11.65
N CYS A 244 -13.20 28.36 -11.98
CA CYS A 244 -13.24 29.58 -12.79
C CYS A 244 -14.47 30.44 -12.43
N HIS A 245 -14.41 31.16 -11.30
CA HIS A 245 -15.17 32.40 -11.16
C HIS A 245 -14.21 33.55 -11.36
N ASN A 246 -14.30 34.14 -12.56
CA ASN A 246 -13.65 35.38 -12.93
C ASN A 246 -14.10 36.49 -11.97
N HIS A 247 -13.17 37.03 -11.18
CA HIS A 247 -13.31 38.39 -10.70
C HIS A 247 -12.79 39.34 -11.79
N SER A 248 -13.71 39.78 -12.63
CA SER A 248 -13.62 41.05 -13.34
C SER A 248 -14.52 42.07 -12.64
N GLU A 249 -14.13 43.34 -12.73
CA GLU A 249 -14.80 44.56 -12.23
C GLU A 249 -14.49 44.88 -10.75
N GLU A 250 -14.17 46.10 -10.34
CA GLU A 250 -14.08 47.44 -10.94
C GLU A 250 -13.32 48.34 -9.91
N ASP A 251 -12.85 49.50 -10.38
CA ASP A 251 -12.13 50.61 -9.67
C ASP A 251 -10.61 50.51 -9.42
#